data_AF-A0A1W9QR65-F1
#
_entry.id   AF-A0A1W9QR65-F1
#
_cell.length_a   1.000
_cell.length_b   1.000
_cell.length_c   1.000
_cell.angle_alpha   90.00
_cell.angle_beta   90.00
_cell.angle_gamma   90.00
#
_symmetry.space_group_name_H-M   'P 1'
#
loop_
_entity.id
_entity.type
_entity.pdbx_description
1 polymer ?
#
loop_
_entity_poly.entity_id
_entity_poly.type
_entity_poly.pdbx_seq_one_letter_code
_entity_poly.pdbx_strand_id
1 'polypeptide(L)'
;MQVLPNKKSDFIAKVNALASQGQAFLFVIDFAMKNPLVFHEGLIPENVLFQFPGQADKETSKKIPQLIFDTFPPDYKTYQQAFGKIQKEINHGNTYLLNLTFKSKIETNLSLKEIYHFSKAKYKLYFRDEFTVFSPECFVKIEDGIISSYPMKGTIDASIPDAEGKLLADEKELAEHHTIVDLIRNDLSMVAENVKVEKFRYIEKVKTHKG
;
A
#
# COMPACT_ATOMS: atom_id res chain seq x y z
N MET A 1 14.30 39.50 0.48
CA MET A 1 13.18 38.59 0.21
C MET A 1 13.57 37.22 0.77
N GLN A 2 13.23 36.92 2.02
CA GLN A 2 13.51 35.62 2.62
C GLN A 2 12.55 34.61 1.98
N VAL A 3 13.08 33.76 1.11
CA VAL A 3 12.35 32.60 0.59
C VAL A 3 12.14 31.68 1.79
N LEU A 4 10.93 31.65 2.32
CA LEU A 4 10.53 30.67 3.34
C LEU A 4 10.92 29.29 2.82
N PRO A 5 11.61 28.45 3.62
CA PRO A 5 12.01 27.13 3.17
C PRO A 5 10.79 26.35 2.68
N ASN A 6 10.85 25.87 1.44
CA ASN A 6 9.80 25.02 0.91
C ASN A 6 9.79 23.74 1.76
N LYS A 7 8.73 23.51 2.55
CA LYS A 7 8.59 22.34 3.44
C LYS A 7 8.94 21.01 2.75
N LYS A 8 8.66 20.90 1.44
CA LYS A 8 9.03 19.75 0.61
C LYS A 8 10.54 19.61 0.40
N SER A 9 11.21 20.72 0.05
CA SER A 9 12.67 20.75 -0.16
C SER A 9 13.41 20.38 1.12
N ASP A 10 12.99 20.95 2.25
CA ASP A 10 13.59 20.68 3.55
C ASP A 10 13.42 19.23 3.98
N PHE A 11 12.22 18.66 3.74
CA PHE A 11 11.96 17.25 4.01
C PHE A 11 12.87 16.35 3.19
N ILE A 12 12.97 16.58 1.87
CA ILE A 12 13.83 15.79 0.98
C ILE A 12 15.30 15.89 1.43
N ALA A 13 15.78 17.10 1.73
CA ALA A 13 17.14 17.30 2.22
C ALA A 13 17.43 16.54 3.51
N LYS A 14 16.48 16.52 4.46
CA LYS A 14 16.59 15.75 5.71
C LYS A 14 16.64 14.25 5.47
N VAL A 15 15.73 13.72 4.65
CA VAL A 15 15.70 12.29 4.29
C VAL A 15 17.02 11.88 3.62
N ASN A 16 17.51 12.68 2.67
CA ASN A 16 18.77 12.43 1.98
C ASN A 16 19.98 12.46 2.94
N ALA A 17 19.99 13.38 3.90
CA ALA A 17 21.06 13.47 4.89
C ALA A 17 21.08 12.25 5.83
N LEU A 18 19.91 11.81 6.31
CA LEU A 18 19.80 10.61 7.15
C LEU A 18 20.24 9.36 6.38
N ALA A 19 19.77 9.22 5.13
CA ALA A 19 20.11 8.10 4.27
C ALA A 19 21.62 8.04 3.95
N SER A 20 22.25 9.18 3.61
CA SER A 20 23.68 9.21 3.30
C SER A 20 24.58 8.94 4.51
N GLN A 21 24.06 9.15 5.72
CA GLN A 21 24.73 8.82 6.98
C GLN A 21 24.50 7.38 7.43
N GLY A 22 23.70 6.58 6.70
CA GLY A 22 23.35 5.21 7.09
C GLY A 22 22.52 5.15 8.37
N GLN A 23 21.86 6.24 8.75
CA GLN A 23 21.00 6.28 9.93
C GLN A 23 19.64 5.68 9.59
N ALA A 24 19.10 4.85 10.47
CA ALA A 24 17.74 4.34 10.32
C ALA A 24 16.72 5.45 10.65
N PHE A 25 15.70 5.56 9.81
CA PHE A 25 14.62 6.52 10.00
C PHE A 25 13.30 5.99 9.44
N LEU A 26 12.19 6.52 9.96
CA LEU A 26 10.85 6.33 9.44
C LEU A 26 10.37 7.65 8.86
N PHE A 27 9.82 7.65 7.65
CA PHE A 27 9.09 8.81 7.14
C PHE A 27 7.64 8.45 6.78
N VAL A 28 6.76 9.44 6.89
CA VAL A 28 5.33 9.33 6.57
C VAL A 28 4.97 10.54 5.71
N ILE A 29 4.42 10.29 4.53
CA ILE A 29 4.02 11.33 3.58
C ILE A 29 2.59 11.09 3.10
N ASP A 30 1.80 12.15 2.98
CA ASP A 30 0.52 12.09 2.26
C ASP A 30 0.75 12.20 0.76
N PHE A 31 -0.23 11.76 -0.03
CA PHE A 31 -0.18 11.77 -1.50
C PHE A 31 0.14 13.16 -2.08
N ALA A 32 -0.37 14.23 -1.47
CA ALA A 32 -0.14 15.60 -1.93
C ALA A 32 1.15 16.21 -1.35
N MET A 33 1.91 15.45 -0.56
CA MET A 33 3.11 15.88 0.18
C MET A 33 2.89 17.16 1.01
N LYS A 34 1.70 17.34 1.58
CA LYS A 34 1.37 18.53 2.38
C LYS A 34 1.94 18.47 3.79
N ASN A 35 2.00 17.29 4.38
CA ASN A 35 2.41 17.05 5.76
C ASN A 35 3.49 15.95 5.84
N PRO A 36 4.65 16.12 5.18
CA PRO A 36 5.70 15.13 5.24
C PRO A 36 6.37 15.13 6.61
N LEU A 37 6.57 13.94 7.19
CA LEU A 37 7.18 13.73 8.50
C LEU A 37 8.32 12.74 8.38
N VAL A 38 9.41 12.97 9.11
CA VAL A 38 10.54 12.04 9.23
C VAL A 38 10.97 11.96 10.69
N PHE A 39 11.23 10.75 11.17
CA PHE A 39 11.66 10.42 12.51
C PHE A 39 12.93 9.60 12.42
N HIS A 40 14.00 10.06 13.07
CA HIS A 40 15.16 9.21 13.31
C HIS A 40 14.75 8.05 14.24
N GLU A 41 15.35 6.86 14.11
CA GLU A 41 14.96 5.65 14.86
C GLU A 41 14.83 5.89 16.37
N GLY A 42 15.80 6.57 16.98
CA GLY A 42 15.78 6.91 18.42
C GLY A 42 14.78 8.00 18.83
N LEU A 43 14.03 8.58 17.89
CA LEU A 43 13.06 9.66 18.10
C LEU A 43 11.67 9.31 17.56
N ILE A 44 11.42 8.04 17.23
CA ILE A 44 10.07 7.59 16.85
C ILE A 44 9.17 7.67 18.09
N PRO A 45 8.08 8.45 18.07
CA PRO A 45 7.18 8.55 19.22
C PRO A 45 6.55 7.21 19.59
N GLU A 46 6.26 6.97 20.87
CA GLU A 46 5.63 5.73 21.34
C GLU A 46 4.25 5.46 20.73
N ASN A 47 3.57 6.51 20.27
CA ASN A 47 2.28 6.41 19.56
C ASN A 47 2.45 6.28 18.03
N VAL A 48 3.63 5.89 17.56
CA VAL A 48 3.89 5.48 16.19
C VAL A 48 4.43 4.06 16.23
N LEU A 49 3.62 3.10 15.77
CA LEU A 49 3.98 1.69 15.74
C LEU A 49 3.99 1.23 14.28
N PHE A 50 5.01 0.50 13.87
CA PHE A 50 5.08 -0.05 12.52
C PHE A 50 5.74 -1.42 12.51
N GLN A 51 5.50 -2.16 11.44
CA GLN A 51 6.08 -3.47 11.20
C GLN A 51 6.38 -3.63 9.71
N PHE A 52 7.60 -4.08 9.43
CA PHE A 52 8.05 -4.54 8.12
C PHE A 52 8.21 -6.07 8.11
N PRO A 53 8.19 -6.72 6.93
CA PRO A 53 8.47 -8.14 6.82
C PRO A 53 9.80 -8.52 7.47
N GLY A 54 9.84 -9.65 8.18
CA GLY A 54 11.04 -10.15 8.85
C GLY A 54 11.27 -9.59 10.25
N GLN A 55 10.53 -8.56 10.67
CA GLN A 55 10.52 -8.13 12.07
C GLN A 55 9.63 -9.05 12.90
N ALA A 56 10.08 -9.41 14.10
CA ALA A 56 9.28 -10.21 15.03
C ALA A 56 8.00 -9.45 15.38
N ASP A 57 6.85 -10.12 15.21
CA ASP A 57 5.58 -9.57 15.69
C ASP A 57 5.69 -9.47 17.21
N LYS A 58 5.55 -8.25 17.75
CA LYS A 58 5.39 -8.08 19.19
C LYS A 58 3.98 -8.54 19.53
N GLU A 59 3.79 -9.87 19.55
CA GLU A 59 2.49 -10.48 19.79
C GLU A 59 1.95 -9.97 21.13
N THR A 60 0.81 -9.30 21.07
CA THR A 60 0.02 -9.01 22.26
C THR A 60 -0.65 -10.29 22.71
N SER A 61 -0.32 -10.75 23.92
CA SER A 61 -0.98 -11.87 24.61
C SER A 61 -2.44 -11.59 25.02
N LYS A 62 -2.99 -10.44 24.63
CA LYS A 62 -4.37 -10.07 24.93
C LYS A 62 -5.32 -10.92 24.10
N LYS A 63 -6.28 -11.56 24.76
CA LYS A 63 -7.43 -12.19 24.09
C LYS A 63 -8.18 -11.11 23.31
N ILE A 64 -8.50 -11.42 22.06
CA ILE A 64 -9.38 -10.59 21.24
C ILE A 64 -10.76 -10.63 21.93
N PRO A 65 -11.37 -9.47 22.26
CA PRO A 65 -12.73 -9.45 22.81
C PRO A 65 -13.73 -9.98 21.77
N GLN A 66 -14.98 -10.16 22.17
CA GLN A 66 -16.03 -10.41 21.17
C GLN A 66 -16.07 -9.23 20.19
N LEU A 67 -15.71 -9.50 18.93
CA LEU A 67 -15.50 -8.47 17.91
C LEU A 67 -16.85 -7.95 17.41
N ILE A 68 -17.05 -6.64 17.51
CA ILE A 68 -18.09 -5.92 16.77
C ILE A 68 -17.36 -5.26 15.60
N PHE A 69 -17.77 -5.54 14.36
CA PHE A 69 -17.13 -5.00 13.16
C PHE A 69 -18.14 -4.90 12.02
N ASP A 70 -18.93 -3.83 12.05
CA ASP A 70 -19.96 -3.55 11.07
C ASP A 70 -19.43 -2.60 9.99
N THR A 71 -19.66 -2.93 8.73
CA THR A 71 -19.22 -2.13 7.59
C THR A 71 -20.41 -1.59 6.83
N PHE A 72 -20.36 -0.31 6.46
CA PHE A 72 -21.40 0.38 5.70
C PHE A 72 -20.84 0.85 4.35
N PRO A 73 -20.65 -0.07 3.38
CA PRO A 73 -20.20 0.26 2.04
C PRO A 73 -21.26 1.09 1.28
N PRO A 74 -20.88 1.76 0.18
CA PRO A 74 -21.87 2.41 -0.68
C PRO A 74 -22.88 1.40 -1.20
N ASP A 75 -24.12 1.85 -1.41
CA ASP A 75 -25.13 1.02 -2.06
C ASP A 75 -24.78 0.73 -3.52
N TYR A 76 -25.40 -0.31 -4.06
CA TYR A 76 -25.16 -0.76 -5.42
C TYR A 76 -25.45 0.34 -6.46
N LYS A 77 -26.45 1.19 -6.22
CA LYS A 77 -26.82 2.27 -7.14
C LYS A 77 -25.71 3.31 -7.27
N THR A 78 -25.12 3.69 -6.14
CA THR A 78 -23.98 4.60 -6.06
C THR A 78 -22.77 4.01 -6.78
N TYR A 79 -22.47 2.74 -6.52
CA TYR A 79 -21.41 2.02 -7.22
C TYR A 79 -21.64 2.00 -8.74
N GLN A 80 -22.84 1.61 -9.18
CA GLN A 80 -23.21 1.46 -10.59
C GLN A 80 -23.07 2.79 -11.36
N GLN A 81 -23.49 3.90 -10.76
CA GLN A 81 -23.36 5.23 -11.37
C GLN A 81 -21.89 5.62 -11.57
N ALA A 82 -21.04 5.43 -10.55
CA ALA A 82 -19.62 5.73 -10.65
C ALA A 82 -18.92 4.81 -11.67
N PHE A 83 -19.24 3.52 -11.65
CA PHE A 83 -18.72 2.53 -12.59
C PHE A 83 -19.08 2.86 -14.04
N GLY A 84 -20.35 3.20 -14.29
CA GLY A 84 -20.82 3.60 -15.63
C GLY A 84 -20.09 4.82 -16.19
N LYS A 85 -19.79 5.81 -15.33
CA LYS A 85 -18.97 6.96 -15.73
C LYS A 85 -17.56 6.53 -16.15
N ILE A 86 -16.90 5.69 -15.36
CA ILE A 86 -15.56 5.20 -15.66
C ILE A 86 -15.52 4.42 -16.97
N GLN A 87 -16.48 3.52 -17.20
CA GLN A 87 -16.58 2.76 -18.44
C GLN A 87 -16.71 3.69 -19.66
N LYS A 88 -17.50 4.76 -19.55
CA LYS A 88 -17.62 5.76 -20.61
C LYS A 88 -16.28 6.45 -20.91
N GLU A 89 -15.53 6.85 -19.88
CA GLU A 89 -14.23 7.50 -20.06
C GLU A 89 -13.16 6.56 -20.65
N ILE A 90 -13.18 5.28 -20.27
CA ILE A 90 -12.32 4.24 -20.86
C ILE A 90 -12.66 4.07 -22.35
N ASN A 91 -13.95 3.97 -22.70
CA ASN A 91 -14.39 3.82 -24.10
C ASN A 91 -14.10 5.05 -24.96
N HIS A 92 -14.03 6.24 -24.35
CA HIS A 92 -13.58 7.46 -25.04
C HIS A 92 -12.06 7.52 -25.23
N GLY A 93 -11.30 6.59 -24.65
CA GLY A 93 -9.83 6.56 -24.74
C GLY A 93 -9.13 7.54 -23.80
N ASN A 94 -9.81 8.07 -22.78
CA ASN A 94 -9.21 9.03 -21.83
C ASN A 94 -8.27 8.37 -20.81
N THR A 95 -8.40 7.07 -20.60
CA THR A 95 -7.53 6.28 -19.74
C THR A 95 -7.62 4.79 -20.10
N TYR A 96 -6.54 4.06 -19.89
CA TYR A 96 -6.50 2.60 -20.07
C TYR A 96 -6.94 1.85 -18.81
N LEU A 97 -6.73 2.44 -17.62
CA LEU A 97 -6.95 1.76 -16.35
C LEU A 97 -7.25 2.78 -15.23
N LEU A 98 -8.19 2.44 -14.36
CA LEU A 98 -8.49 3.17 -13.12
C LEU A 98 -8.89 2.21 -12.01
N ASN A 99 -8.49 2.53 -10.77
CA ASN A 99 -8.95 1.82 -9.58
C ASN A 99 -10.11 2.60 -8.94
N LEU A 100 -11.35 2.15 -9.16
CA LEU A 100 -12.52 2.72 -8.50
C LEU A 100 -12.55 2.31 -7.02
N THR A 101 -12.51 3.29 -6.12
CA THR A 101 -12.53 3.06 -4.68
C THR A 101 -13.62 3.87 -3.98
N PHE A 102 -14.09 3.36 -2.85
CA PHE A 102 -15.07 4.02 -1.99
C PHE A 102 -14.64 3.95 -0.54
N LYS A 103 -15.05 4.94 0.23
CA LYS A 103 -14.93 4.91 1.69
C LYS A 103 -16.12 4.16 2.25
N SER A 104 -15.87 3.22 3.16
CA SER A 104 -16.90 2.55 3.96
C SER A 104 -16.76 3.02 5.40
N LYS A 105 -17.87 3.38 6.04
CA LYS A 105 -17.86 3.56 7.49
C LYS A 105 -17.66 2.19 8.14
N ILE A 106 -16.91 2.15 9.23
CA ILE A 106 -16.71 0.97 10.06
C ILE A 106 -17.16 1.34 11.47
N GLU A 107 -18.01 0.52 12.07
CA GLU A 107 -18.36 0.60 13.48
C GLU A 107 -17.77 -0.62 14.20
N THR A 108 -17.00 -0.37 15.26
CA THR A 108 -16.31 -1.43 15.97
C THR A 108 -16.07 -1.05 17.43
N ASN A 109 -15.96 -2.06 18.30
CA ASN A 109 -15.58 -1.89 19.69
C ASN A 109 -14.06 -1.82 19.92
N LEU A 110 -13.26 -1.81 18.85
CA LEU A 110 -11.81 -1.72 18.92
C LEU A 110 -11.31 -0.29 18.67
N SER A 111 -10.30 0.13 19.43
CA SER A 111 -9.48 1.29 19.09
C SER A 111 -8.57 1.02 17.88
N LEU A 112 -8.07 2.07 17.23
CA LEU A 112 -7.08 1.92 16.14
C LEU A 112 -5.84 1.14 16.58
N LYS A 113 -5.37 1.39 17.80
CA LYS A 113 -4.22 0.66 18.38
C LYS A 113 -4.52 -0.82 18.59
N GLU A 114 -5.72 -1.17 19.03
CA GLU A 114 -6.15 -2.58 19.15
C GLU A 114 -6.27 -3.24 17.78
N ILE A 115 -6.83 -2.54 16.78
CA ILE A 115 -6.88 -3.01 15.39
C ILE A 115 -5.47 -3.31 14.87
N TYR A 116 -4.48 -2.44 15.13
CA TYR A 116 -3.08 -2.67 14.77
C TYR A 116 -2.50 -3.94 15.43
N HIS A 117 -2.76 -4.14 16.72
CA HIS A 117 -2.24 -5.26 17.48
C HIS A 117 -2.88 -6.60 17.11
N PHE A 118 -4.19 -6.62 16.86
CA PHE A 118 -4.92 -7.85 16.51
C PHE A 118 -4.80 -8.24 15.04
N SER A 119 -4.41 -7.30 14.17
CA SER A 119 -4.26 -7.57 12.73
C SER A 119 -2.88 -8.14 12.40
N LYS A 120 -2.87 -9.17 11.55
CA LYS A 120 -1.66 -9.74 10.94
C LYS A 120 -1.52 -9.22 9.51
N ALA A 121 -0.42 -8.53 9.22
CA ALA A 121 -0.12 -7.97 7.90
C ALA A 121 1.39 -7.91 7.68
N LYS A 122 1.82 -7.95 6.41
CA LYS A 122 3.23 -7.81 6.02
C LYS A 122 3.78 -6.44 6.40
N TYR A 123 3.03 -5.41 6.07
CA TYR A 123 3.32 -4.03 6.40
C TYR A 123 2.13 -3.47 7.19
N LYS A 124 2.37 -2.93 8.38
CA LYS A 124 1.35 -2.21 9.13
C LYS A 124 1.94 -0.98 9.81
N LEU A 125 1.13 0.06 9.94
CA LEU A 125 1.47 1.31 10.62
C LEU A 125 0.25 1.77 11.43
N TYR A 126 0.46 2.07 12.69
CA TYR A 126 -0.44 2.84 13.55
C TYR A 126 0.21 4.20 13.80
N PHE A 127 -0.56 5.27 13.60
CA PHE A 127 -0.03 6.62 13.65
C PHE A 127 -0.93 7.53 14.51
N ARG A 128 -0.43 7.90 15.70
CA ARG A 128 -0.95 8.95 16.59
C ARG A 128 -2.46 8.93 16.89
N ASP A 129 -3.08 7.74 16.93
CA ASP A 129 -4.55 7.59 17.01
C ASP A 129 -5.32 8.27 15.86
N GLU A 130 -4.63 8.65 14.78
CA GLU A 130 -5.24 9.25 13.58
C GLU A 130 -5.65 8.16 12.58
N PHE A 131 -4.79 7.18 12.35
CA PHE A 131 -5.09 6.06 11.45
C PHE A 131 -4.28 4.80 11.76
N THR A 132 -4.77 3.68 11.25
CA THR A 132 -4.04 2.43 11.14
C THR A 132 -4.15 1.92 9.70
N VAL A 133 -3.04 1.54 9.11
CA VAL A 133 -2.96 1.06 7.72
C VAL A 133 -2.26 -0.28 7.65
N PHE A 134 -2.71 -1.11 6.71
CA PHE A 134 -2.17 -2.42 6.38
C PHE A 134 -1.89 -2.43 4.89
N SER A 135 -0.64 -2.69 4.49
CA SER A 135 -0.31 -2.87 3.07
C SER A 135 0.07 -4.32 2.81
N PRO A 136 -0.52 -4.98 1.80
CA PRO A 136 -0.06 -6.27 1.33
C PRO A 136 1.20 -6.15 0.46
N GLU A 137 1.43 -4.97 -0.12
CA GLU A 137 2.41 -4.76 -1.19
C GLU A 137 3.43 -3.68 -0.83
N CYS A 138 4.67 -3.90 -1.26
CA CYS A 138 5.76 -2.94 -1.14
C CYS A 138 5.77 -2.03 -2.36
N PHE A 139 5.68 -0.72 -2.15
CA PHE A 139 5.72 0.25 -3.26
C PHE A 139 7.10 0.30 -3.91
N VAL A 140 8.14 0.59 -3.13
CA VAL A 140 9.54 0.64 -3.56
C VAL A 140 10.43 0.14 -2.43
N LYS A 141 11.41 -0.69 -2.76
CA LYS A 141 12.51 -1.11 -1.89
C LYS A 141 13.84 -0.72 -2.54
N ILE A 142 14.75 -0.13 -1.78
CA ILE A 142 16.11 0.20 -2.24
C ILE A 142 17.10 -0.50 -1.32
N GLU A 143 17.95 -1.36 -1.88
CA GLU A 143 18.95 -2.15 -1.15
C GLU A 143 20.13 -2.42 -2.09
N ASP A 144 21.37 -2.28 -1.60
CA ASP A 144 22.60 -2.54 -2.36
C ASP A 144 22.67 -1.86 -3.74
N GLY A 145 22.15 -0.63 -3.83
CA GLY A 145 22.11 0.14 -5.08
C GLY A 145 21.04 -0.32 -6.08
N ILE A 146 20.18 -1.27 -5.69
CA ILE A 146 19.09 -1.82 -6.51
C ILE A 146 17.75 -1.27 -6.04
N ILE A 147 16.98 -0.70 -6.96
CA ILE A 147 15.59 -0.28 -6.74
C ILE A 147 14.67 -1.40 -7.23
N SER A 148 13.83 -1.92 -6.34
CA SER A 148 12.86 -2.98 -6.62
C SER A 148 11.43 -2.51 -6.33
N SER A 149 10.48 -2.94 -7.17
CA SER A 149 9.04 -2.77 -6.96
C SER A 149 8.33 -4.08 -7.32
N TYR A 150 7.20 -4.34 -6.69
CA TYR A 150 6.55 -5.66 -6.69
C TYR A 150 5.07 -5.57 -7.08
N PRO A 151 4.75 -5.09 -8.30
CA PRO A 151 3.37 -4.88 -8.72
C PRO A 151 2.51 -6.13 -8.57
N MET A 152 1.40 -5.99 -7.84
CA MET A 152 0.37 -7.02 -7.75
C MET A 152 -0.86 -6.62 -8.56
N LYS A 153 -1.32 -7.53 -9.43
CA LYS A 153 -2.60 -7.37 -10.13
C LYS A 153 -3.21 -8.74 -10.46
N GLY A 154 -4.54 -8.80 -10.34
CA GLY A 154 -5.31 -10.03 -10.40
C GLY A 154 -5.43 -10.67 -9.03
N THR A 155 -6.67 -10.79 -8.56
CA THR A 155 -7.00 -11.45 -7.29
C THR A 155 -8.11 -12.44 -7.55
N ILE A 156 -7.94 -13.67 -7.04
CA ILE A 156 -8.96 -14.71 -7.11
C ILE A 156 -9.17 -15.30 -5.71
N ASP A 157 -10.39 -15.73 -5.42
CA ASP A 157 -10.68 -16.48 -4.19
C ASP A 157 -9.90 -17.80 -4.21
N ALA A 158 -9.05 -18.00 -3.20
CA ALA A 158 -8.18 -19.16 -3.07
C ALA A 158 -8.95 -20.47 -2.79
N SER A 159 -10.23 -20.40 -2.41
CA SER A 159 -11.08 -21.59 -2.21
C SER A 159 -11.56 -22.22 -3.52
N ILE A 160 -11.43 -21.52 -4.65
CA ILE A 160 -11.83 -22.03 -5.97
C ILE A 160 -10.89 -23.17 -6.39
N PRO A 161 -11.41 -24.32 -6.87
CA PRO A 161 -10.57 -25.38 -7.43
C PRO A 161 -9.74 -24.86 -8.61
N ASP A 162 -8.44 -25.12 -8.55
CA ASP A 162 -7.43 -24.63 -9.50
C ASP A 162 -7.47 -23.11 -9.71
N ALA A 163 -7.66 -22.35 -8.61
CA ALA A 163 -7.66 -20.89 -8.65
C ALA A 163 -6.38 -20.32 -9.27
N GLU A 164 -5.22 -20.92 -8.97
CA GLU A 164 -3.92 -20.50 -9.50
C GLU A 164 -3.85 -20.68 -11.03
N GLY A 165 -4.23 -21.86 -11.54
CA GLY A 165 -4.28 -22.13 -12.98
C GLY A 165 -5.24 -21.21 -13.72
N LYS A 166 -6.42 -20.96 -13.16
CA LYS A 166 -7.43 -20.04 -13.74
C LYS A 166 -6.94 -18.60 -13.81
N LEU A 167 -6.33 -18.08 -12.74
CA LEU A 167 -5.80 -16.73 -12.72
C LEU A 167 -4.63 -16.56 -13.71
N LEU A 168 -3.80 -17.59 -13.85
CA LEU A 168 -2.68 -17.56 -14.79
C LEU A 168 -3.14 -17.63 -16.25
N ALA A 169 -4.24 -18.36 -16.53
CA ALA A 169 -4.81 -18.52 -17.85
C ALA A 169 -5.71 -17.36 -18.32
N ASP A 170 -6.10 -16.44 -17.43
CA ASP A 170 -6.95 -15.31 -17.78
C ASP A 170 -6.18 -14.27 -18.64
N GLU A 171 -6.57 -14.17 -19.91
CA GLU A 171 -5.96 -13.25 -20.89
C GLU A 171 -6.17 -11.77 -20.54
N LYS A 172 -7.30 -11.44 -19.89
CA LYS A 172 -7.58 -10.07 -19.47
C LYS A 172 -6.66 -9.68 -18.33
N GLU A 173 -6.53 -10.52 -17.32
CA GLU A 173 -5.61 -10.29 -16.19
C GLU A 173 -4.15 -10.24 -16.66
N LEU A 174 -3.78 -11.05 -17.66
CA LEU A 174 -2.47 -10.99 -18.30
C LEU A 174 -2.20 -9.62 -18.95
N ALA A 175 -3.11 -9.14 -19.80
CA ALA A 175 -2.97 -7.85 -20.48
C ALA A 175 -2.92 -6.67 -19.48
N GLU A 176 -3.76 -6.76 -18.45
CA GLU A 176 -3.81 -5.79 -17.36
C GLU A 176 -2.52 -5.76 -16.53
N HIS A 177 -1.93 -6.93 -16.26
CA HIS A 177 -0.66 -7.03 -15.55
C HIS A 177 0.51 -6.50 -16.39
N HIS A 178 0.56 -6.82 -17.69
CA HIS A 178 1.56 -6.25 -18.61
C HIS A 178 1.57 -4.72 -18.57
N THR A 179 0.39 -4.11 -18.62
CA THR A 179 0.25 -2.64 -18.57
C THR A 179 0.85 -2.07 -17.29
N ILE A 180 0.61 -2.69 -16.13
CA ILE A 180 1.16 -2.23 -14.85
C ILE A 180 2.68 -2.40 -14.79
N VAL A 181 3.21 -3.54 -15.22
CA VAL A 181 4.67 -3.78 -15.24
C VAL A 181 5.35 -2.75 -16.12
N ASP A 182 4.78 -2.43 -17.27
CA ASP A 182 5.32 -1.44 -18.19
C ASP A 182 5.29 -0.03 -17.61
N LEU A 183 4.21 0.36 -16.91
CA LEU A 183 4.13 1.64 -16.21
C LEU A 183 5.23 1.78 -15.14
N ILE A 184 5.40 0.76 -14.30
CA ILE A 184 6.44 0.79 -13.26
C ILE A 184 7.84 0.75 -13.85
N ARG A 185 8.07 -0.01 -14.93
CA ARG A 185 9.35 -0.01 -15.65
C ARG A 185 9.67 1.39 -16.17
N ASN A 186 8.68 2.09 -16.73
CA ASN A 186 8.86 3.45 -17.22
C ASN A 186 9.19 4.42 -16.06
N ASP A 187 8.47 4.34 -14.94
CA ASP A 187 8.73 5.17 -13.76
C ASP A 187 10.13 4.93 -13.18
N LEU A 188 10.57 3.68 -13.07
CA LEU A 188 11.91 3.33 -12.59
C LEU A 188 12.99 3.80 -13.57
N SER A 189 12.75 3.75 -14.88
CA SER A 189 13.70 4.19 -15.91
C SER A 189 13.97 5.70 -15.87
N MET A 190 13.13 6.49 -15.19
CA MET A 190 13.39 7.92 -14.97
C MET A 190 14.51 8.17 -13.94
N VAL A 191 14.81 7.21 -13.07
CA VAL A 191 15.69 7.40 -11.91
C VAL A 191 16.73 6.29 -11.72
N ALA A 192 16.75 5.27 -12.58
CA ALA A 192 17.66 4.13 -12.51
C ALA A 192 18.10 3.66 -13.89
N GLU A 193 19.26 3.01 -13.94
CA GLU A 193 19.79 2.35 -15.13
C GLU A 193 19.55 0.83 -15.06
N ASN A 194 19.62 0.13 -16.20
CA ASN A 194 19.51 -1.35 -16.28
C ASN A 194 18.20 -1.92 -15.72
N VAL A 195 17.07 -1.24 -15.93
CA VAL A 195 15.75 -1.69 -15.46
C VAL A 195 15.35 -2.98 -16.19
N LYS A 196 15.12 -4.04 -15.42
CA LYS A 196 14.74 -5.38 -15.92
C LYS A 196 13.60 -5.96 -15.09
N VAL A 197 12.84 -6.87 -15.70
CA VAL A 197 11.82 -7.66 -15.01
C VAL A 197 12.42 -9.01 -14.66
N GLU A 198 12.78 -9.23 -13.39
CA GLU A 198 13.41 -10.50 -12.97
C GLU A 198 12.40 -11.64 -12.85
N LYS A 199 11.20 -11.34 -12.33
CA LYS A 199 10.11 -12.31 -12.19
C LYS A 199 8.82 -11.71 -12.71
N PHE A 200 8.33 -12.25 -13.81
CA PHE A 200 7.05 -11.87 -14.38
C PHE A 200 5.96 -12.82 -13.90
N ARG A 201 4.86 -12.25 -13.36
CA ARG A 201 3.69 -12.98 -12.84
C ARG A 201 4.02 -14.06 -11.81
N TYR A 202 3.90 -13.73 -10.54
CA TYR A 202 4.01 -14.69 -9.45
C TYR A 202 2.76 -14.66 -8.57
N ILE A 203 2.45 -15.80 -7.96
CA ILE A 203 1.30 -15.96 -7.09
C ILE A 203 1.71 -15.72 -5.64
N GLU A 204 0.89 -14.98 -4.92
CA GLU A 204 1.00 -14.81 -3.48
C GLU A 204 -0.36 -15.02 -2.81
N LYS A 205 -0.40 -15.81 -1.73
CA LYS A 205 -1.61 -16.05 -0.95
C LYS A 205 -1.74 -15.02 0.17
N VAL A 206 -2.84 -14.28 0.16
CA VAL A 206 -3.20 -13.32 1.20
C VAL A 206 -4.34 -13.89 2.04
N LYS A 207 -4.21 -13.89 3.37
CA LYS A 207 -5.29 -14.31 4.29
C LYS A 207 -6.18 -13.13 4.63
N THR A 208 -7.50 -13.33 4.64
CA THR A 208 -8.46 -12.28 5.02
C THR A 208 -9.15 -12.63 6.34
N HIS A 209 -9.77 -11.65 7.00
CA HIS A 209 -10.56 -11.89 8.21
C HIS A 209 -11.86 -12.69 7.95
N LYS A 210 -12.25 -12.85 6.67
CA LYS A 210 -13.44 -13.61 6.24
C LYS A 210 -13.09 -15.03 5.76
N GLY A 211 -11.81 -15.42 5.81
CA GLY A 211 -11.27 -16.62 5.14
C GLY A 211 -10.07 -16.24 4.29
#